data_AF-A0AAN7Q7R9-F1
#
_entry.id   AF-A0AAN7Q7R9-F1
#
_cell.length_a   1.000
_cell.length_b   1.000
_cell.length_c   1.000
_cell.angle_alpha   90.00
_cell.angle_beta   90.00
_cell.angle_gamma   90.00
#
_symmetry.space_group_name_H-M   'P 1'
#
loop_
_entity.id
_entity.type
_entity.pdbx_description
1 polymer ?
#
loop_
_entity_poly.entity_id
_entity_poly.type
_entity_poly.pdbx_seq_one_letter_code
_entity_poly.pdbx_strand_id
1 'polypeptide(L)'
;MQNWKTSKAVRCSSLKVFGGNSASATTRIILGALISQDLSLKYNWFERNGKEVFSKLINVCKLILMVVRKNPICMDCTKKEVESHIKP
;
A
#
# COMPACT_ATOMS: atom_id res chain seq x y z
N MET A 1 -23.13 -23.19 1.23
CA MET A 1 -21.83 -23.34 0.55
C MET A 1 -21.69 -22.21 -0.48
N GLN A 2 -20.94 -21.14 -0.17
CA GLN A 2 -20.78 -19.99 -1.07
C GLN A 2 -19.54 -20.14 -1.96
N ASN A 3 -19.76 -20.06 -3.26
CA ASN A 3 -18.79 -20.22 -4.33
C ASN A 3 -17.78 -19.05 -4.36
N TRP A 4 -16.51 -19.33 -4.07
CA TRP A 4 -15.40 -18.37 -4.06
C TRP A 4 -14.81 -18.07 -5.47
N LYS A 5 -15.43 -18.57 -6.54
CA LYS A 5 -14.87 -18.54 -7.91
C LYS A 5 -15.08 -17.25 -8.71
N THR A 6 -15.60 -16.17 -8.11
CA THR A 6 -15.67 -14.87 -8.79
C THR A 6 -15.28 -13.72 -7.87
N SER A 7 -14.11 -13.82 -7.25
CA SER A 7 -13.42 -12.61 -6.75
C SER A 7 -12.95 -11.80 -7.96
N LYS A 8 -13.91 -11.14 -8.63
CA LYS A 8 -13.68 -10.10 -9.62
C LYS A 8 -12.73 -9.12 -8.95
N ALA A 9 -11.51 -9.06 -9.50
CA ALA A 9 -10.46 -8.10 -9.19
C ALA A 9 -11.03 -6.90 -8.44
N VAL A 10 -10.72 -6.76 -7.15
CA VAL A 10 -10.92 -5.49 -6.44
C VAL A 10 -10.19 -4.46 -7.29
N ARG A 11 -10.95 -3.71 -8.09
CA ARG A 11 -10.40 -2.93 -9.19
C ARG A 11 -9.58 -1.81 -8.55
N CYS A 12 -8.26 -1.82 -8.78
CA CYS A 12 -7.38 -0.70 -8.45
C CYS A 12 -7.81 0.64 -9.08
N SER A 13 -8.89 0.68 -9.87
CA SER A 13 -9.49 1.90 -10.43
C SER A 13 -9.92 2.88 -9.35
N SER A 14 -10.43 2.42 -8.20
CA SER A 14 -10.77 3.32 -7.08
C SER A 14 -9.52 3.91 -6.45
N LEU A 15 -8.37 3.21 -6.53
CA LEU A 15 -7.10 3.67 -5.99
C LEU A 15 -6.38 4.69 -6.89
N LYS A 16 -6.77 4.83 -8.16
CA LYS A 16 -6.28 5.92 -9.03
C LYS A 16 -6.71 7.29 -8.54
N VAL A 17 -7.82 7.37 -7.80
CA VAL A 17 -8.32 8.63 -7.21
C VAL A 17 -7.48 9.04 -6.00
N PHE A 18 -6.84 8.08 -5.33
CA PHE A 18 -5.88 8.31 -4.27
C PHE A 18 -4.51 8.74 -4.85
N GLY A 19 -4.53 9.83 -5.62
CA GLY A 19 -3.34 10.55 -6.05
C GLY A 19 -2.91 11.56 -4.99
N GLY A 20 -1.60 11.81 -4.94
CA GLY A 20 -0.99 12.92 -4.23
C GLY A 20 0.15 13.51 -5.05
N ASN A 21 0.60 14.70 -4.68
CA ASN A 21 1.60 15.47 -5.45
C ASN A 21 3.03 14.92 -5.30
N SER A 22 3.18 13.75 -4.65
CA SER A 22 4.45 13.07 -4.43
C SER A 22 4.22 11.58 -4.16
N ALA A 23 5.30 10.80 -4.29
CA ALA A 23 5.31 9.38 -3.97
C ALA A 23 4.95 9.14 -2.49
N SER A 24 5.41 10.03 -1.60
CA SER A 24 5.13 9.95 -0.16
C SER A 24 3.65 10.18 0.17
N ALA A 25 3.04 11.20 -0.42
CA ALA A 25 1.61 11.47 -0.25
C ALA A 25 0.76 10.33 -0.81
N THR A 26 1.06 9.90 -2.05
CA THR A 26 0.37 8.79 -2.71
C THR A 26 0.44 7.51 -1.87
N THR A 27 1.63 7.17 -1.37
CA THR A 27 1.86 5.99 -0.52
C THR A 27 1.04 6.04 0.77
N ARG A 28 1.00 7.19 1.47
CA ARG A 28 0.23 7.34 2.72
C ARG A 28 -1.27 7.22 2.52
N ILE A 29 -1.81 7.83 1.46
CA ILE A 29 -3.25 7.79 1.17
C ILE A 29 -3.66 6.34 0.87
N ILE A 30 -2.88 5.63 0.06
CA ILE A 30 -3.14 4.22 -0.26
C ILE A 30 -3.07 3.35 1.01
N LEU A 31 -2.06 3.56 1.86
CA LEU A 31 -1.97 2.85 3.14
C LEU A 31 -3.20 3.08 4.02
N GLY A 32 -3.65 4.33 4.16
CA GLY A 32 -4.85 4.65 4.93
C GLY A 32 -6.13 4.05 4.34
N ALA A 33 -6.18 3.84 3.01
CA ALA A 33 -7.31 3.19 2.35
C ALA A 33 -7.28 1.66 2.43
N LEU A 34 -6.08 1.06 2.49
CA LEU A 34 -5.89 -0.40 2.48
C LEU A 34 -5.82 -1.02 3.87
N ILE A 35 -5.36 -0.25 4.85
CA ILE A 35 -4.97 -0.76 6.16
C ILE A 35 -5.85 -0.10 7.21
N SER A 36 -6.60 -0.92 7.94
CA SER A 36 -7.37 -0.42 9.07
C SER A 36 -6.45 0.15 10.15
N GLN A 37 -6.99 1.07 10.95
CA GLN A 37 -6.27 1.63 12.08
C GLN A 37 -5.71 0.52 13.00
N ASP A 38 -6.48 -0.53 13.26
CA ASP A 38 -6.07 -1.67 14.09
C ASP A 38 -4.84 -2.40 13.54
N LEU A 39 -4.75 -2.58 12.22
CA LEU A 39 -3.58 -3.16 11.57
C LEU A 39 -2.38 -2.21 11.64
N SER A 40 -2.58 -0.90 11.51
CA SER A 40 -1.48 0.09 11.63
C SER A 40 -0.87 0.18 13.04
N LEU A 41 -1.62 -0.24 14.06
CA LEU A 41 -1.13 -0.35 15.43
C LEU A 41 -0.26 -1.60 15.63
N LYS A 42 -0.49 -2.66 14.86
CA LYS A 42 0.20 -3.95 14.98
C LYS A 42 1.39 -4.10 14.03
N TYR A 43 1.39 -3.35 12.92
CA TYR A 43 2.40 -3.46 11.87
C TYR A 43 3.13 -2.12 11.65
N ASN A 44 4.42 -2.20 11.34
CA ASN A 44 5.18 -1.10 10.75
C ASN A 44 6.24 -1.61 9.78
N TRP A 45 6.92 -0.71 9.08
CA TRP A 45 7.84 -1.13 8.01
C TRP A 45 9.19 -1.65 8.50
N PHE A 46 9.58 -1.32 9.75
CA PHE A 46 10.94 -1.50 10.26
C PHE A 46 11.04 -2.39 11.51
N GLU A 47 10.01 -3.18 11.83
CA GLU A 47 9.96 -4.03 13.04
C GLU A 47 10.25 -3.28 14.35
N ARG A 48 9.86 -2.01 14.42
CA ARG A 48 10.14 -1.19 15.61
C ARG A 48 9.04 -1.31 16.64
N ASN A 49 9.40 -1.21 17.92
CA ASN A 49 8.45 -1.17 19.05
C ASN A 49 7.56 -2.41 19.18
N GLY A 50 8.11 -3.60 18.86
CA GLY A 50 7.37 -4.88 18.97
C GLY A 50 6.25 -5.06 17.93
N LYS A 51 6.23 -4.23 16.88
CA LYS A 51 5.29 -4.36 15.76
C LYS A 51 5.82 -5.31 14.69
N GLU A 52 4.91 -6.00 14.01
CA GLU A 52 5.25 -6.87 12.89
C GLU A 52 5.64 -6.08 11.63
N VAL A 53 6.49 -6.68 10.80
CA VAL A 53 6.99 -6.03 9.59
C VAL A 53 5.96 -6.08 8.46
N PHE A 54 5.62 -4.91 7.92
CA PHE A 54 4.71 -4.79 6.77
C PHE A 54 5.21 -5.53 5.53
N SER A 55 6.52 -5.71 5.37
CA SER A 55 7.09 -6.50 4.27
C SER A 55 6.60 -7.95 4.25
N LYS A 56 6.11 -8.48 5.39
CA LYS A 56 5.45 -9.79 5.48
C LYS A 56 4.10 -9.81 4.75
N LEU A 57 3.44 -8.65 4.57
CA LEU A 57 2.20 -8.50 3.81
C LEU A 57 2.50 -8.30 2.31
N ILE A 58 3.12 -9.31 1.68
CA ILE A 58 3.66 -9.24 0.31
C ILE A 58 2.65 -8.69 -0.71
N ASN A 59 1.38 -9.08 -0.62
CA ASN A 59 0.34 -8.64 -1.55
C ASN A 59 -0.03 -7.17 -1.37
N VAL A 60 0.01 -6.64 -0.14
CA VAL A 60 -0.21 -5.22 0.15
C VAL A 60 0.92 -4.39 -0.42
N CYS A 61 2.18 -4.82 -0.22
CA CYS A 61 3.35 -4.13 -0.77
C CYS A 61 3.32 -4.06 -2.30
N LYS A 62 2.94 -5.16 -2.97
CA LYS A 62 2.76 -5.21 -4.42
C LYS A 62 1.66 -4.24 -4.89
N LEU A 63 0.55 -4.18 -4.15
CA LEU A 63 -0.55 -3.29 -4.48
C LEU A 63 -0.14 -1.82 -4.37
N ILE A 64 0.51 -1.43 -3.28
CA ILE A 64 1.04 -0.07 -3.09
C ILE A 64 1.97 0.31 -4.23
N LEU A 65 2.96 -0.54 -4.54
CA LEU A 65 3.92 -0.28 -5.61
C LEU A 65 3.25 -0.13 -6.97
N MET A 66 2.28 -1.00 -7.30
CA MET A 66 1.53 -0.93 -8.56
C MET A 66 0.75 0.39 -8.66
N VAL A 67 0.11 0.82 -7.57
CA VAL A 67 -0.71 2.03 -7.58
C VAL A 67 0.16 3.28 -7.63
N VAL A 68 1.27 3.34 -6.88
CA VAL A 68 2.23 4.45 -6.96
C VAL A 68 2.75 4.61 -8.39
N ARG A 69 3.13 3.50 -9.05
CA ARG A 69 3.61 3.53 -10.44
C ARG A 69 2.55 3.85 -11.48
N LYS A 70 1.26 3.74 -11.12
CA LYS A 70 0.15 4.20 -11.97
C LYS A 70 -0.11 5.70 -11.85
N ASN A 71 0.48 6.38 -10.87
CA ASN A 71 0.47 7.84 -10.80
C ASN A 71 1.53 8.38 -11.79
N PRO A 72 1.15 9.19 -12.80
CA PRO A 72 2.11 9.74 -13.77
C PRO A 72 3.28 10.51 -13.15
N ILE A 73 3.09 11.09 -11.96
CA ILE A 73 4.14 11.83 -11.24
C ILE A 73 5.18 10.89 -10.60
N CYS A 74 4.80 9.64 -10.33
CA CYS A 74 5.60 8.69 -9.55
C CYS A 74 5.81 7.36 -10.29
N MET A 75 5.69 7.37 -11.62
CA MET A 75 5.74 6.16 -12.44
C MET A 75 7.08 5.42 -12.35
N ASP A 76 8.17 6.16 -12.15
CA ASP A 76 9.52 5.63 -12.08
C ASP A 76 9.97 5.28 -10.65
N CYS A 77 9.10 5.44 -9.64
CA CYS A 77 9.46 5.13 -8.27
C CYS A 77 9.87 3.67 -8.11
N THR A 78 11.04 3.47 -7.52
CA THR A 78 11.57 2.18 -7.13
C THR A 78 10.84 1.64 -5.91
N LYS A 79 10.91 0.32 -5.72
CA LYS A 79 10.40 -0.32 -4.50
C LYS A 79 11.03 0.33 -3.25
N LYS A 80 12.34 0.57 -3.27
CA LYS A 80 13.07 1.15 -2.13
C LYS A 80 12.60 2.57 -1.79
N GLU A 81 12.30 3.40 -2.78
CA GLU A 81 11.77 4.75 -2.56
C GLU A 81 10.37 4.71 -1.95
N VAL A 82 9.48 3.87 -2.48
CA VAL A 82 8.13 3.69 -1.91
C VAL A 82 8.22 3.21 -0.46
N GLU A 83 9.08 2.24 -0.18
CA GLU A 83 9.32 1.71 1.17
C GLU A 83 9.84 2.77 2.14
N SER A 84 10.73 3.66 1.67
CA SER A 84 11.26 4.76 2.48
C SER A 84 10.21 5.78 2.95
N HIS A 85 9.06 5.83 2.29
CA HIS A 85 7.98 6.75 2.61
C HIS A 85 6.97 6.19 3.62
N ILE A 86 7.07 4.91 3.93
CA ILE A 86 6.21 4.25 4.90
C ILE A 86 6.90 4.41 6.25
N LYS A 87 6.37 5.33 7.06
CA LYS A 87 6.95 5.66 8.37
C LYS A 87 7.12 4.39 9.23
N PRO A 88 8.14 4.36 10.11
CA PRO A 88 8.20 3.40 11.22
C PRO A 88 7.01 3.55 12.19
#